data_AF-A0A436ZR09-F1
#
_entry.id   AF-A0A436ZR09-F1
#
_cell.length_a   1.000
_cell.length_b   1.000
_cell.length_c   1.000
_cell.angle_alpha   90.00
_cell.angle_beta   90.00
_cell.angle_gamma   90.00
#
_symmetry.space_group_name_H-M   'P 1'
#
loop_
_entity.id
_entity.type
_entity.pdbx_description
1 polymer ?
#
loop_
_entity_poly.entity_id
_entity_poly.type
_entity_poly.pdbx_seq_one_letter_code
_entity_poly.pdbx_strand_id
1 'polypeptide(L)'
;MGTPTEEDKKLMKIAYEEAKKGYDEGGIPIGAVLVSPTGEILGQGHNLRIQNSSPILHAEISALQTAGRLTASSYKNTTMYTTLSPCRSEDLLRVRGVDVVVVDDEGCRELMERFVREKPGEWGEDIGEEEGH
;
A
#
# COMPACT_ATOMS: atom_id res chain seq x y z
N MET A 1 16.74 -5.24 -10.63
CA MET A 1 16.18 -5.62 -9.32
C MET A 1 16.57 -7.06 -9.06
N GLY A 2 17.08 -7.38 -7.88
CA GLY A 2 17.40 -8.76 -7.50
C GLY A 2 16.11 -9.56 -7.30
N THR A 3 16.22 -10.89 -7.32
CA THR A 3 15.11 -11.77 -6.92
C THR A 3 14.71 -11.47 -5.47
N PRO A 4 13.41 -11.36 -5.15
CA PRO A 4 12.93 -11.16 -3.79
C PRO A 4 13.48 -12.24 -2.85
N THR A 5 13.97 -11.82 -1.69
CA THR A 5 14.40 -12.74 -0.62
C THR A 5 13.19 -13.44 0.00
N GLU A 6 13.43 -14.49 0.80
CA GLU A 6 12.36 -15.12 1.58
C GLU A 6 11.74 -14.18 2.60
N GLU A 7 12.48 -13.18 3.07
CA GLU A 7 11.95 -12.16 3.96
C GLU A 7 11.04 -11.19 3.20
N ASP A 8 11.46 -10.74 2.01
CA ASP A 8 10.64 -9.89 1.14
C ASP A 8 9.31 -10.57 0.84
N LYS A 9 9.29 -11.88 0.56
CA LYS A 9 8.05 -12.64 0.34
C LYS A 9 7.11 -12.63 1.55
N LYS A 10 7.63 -12.70 2.78
CA LYS A 10 6.80 -12.59 3.99
C LYS A 10 6.20 -11.20 4.13
N LEU A 11 7.00 -10.17 3.90
CA LEU A 11 6.57 -8.77 3.99
C LEU A 11 5.54 -8.43 2.90
N MET A 12 5.75 -8.94 1.69
CA MET A 12 4.78 -8.89 0.59
C MET A 12 3.47 -9.58 0.95
N LYS A 13 3.53 -10.74 1.62
CA LYS A 13 2.34 -11.43 2.11
C LYS A 13 1.57 -10.60 3.14
N ILE A 14 2.26 -9.89 4.04
CA ILE A 14 1.61 -8.99 5.02
C ILE A 14 0.89 -7.84 4.30
N ALA A 15 1.50 -7.24 3.28
CA ALA A 15 0.84 -6.22 2.47
C ALA A 15 -0.42 -6.78 1.79
N TYR A 16 -0.37 -8.01 1.27
CA TYR A 16 -1.55 -8.70 0.74
C TYR A 16 -2.64 -8.96 1.79
N GLU A 17 -2.28 -9.36 3.00
CA GLU A 17 -3.23 -9.58 4.10
C GLU A 17 -3.94 -8.26 4.50
N GLU A 18 -3.23 -7.13 4.49
CA GLU A 18 -3.85 -5.80 4.66
C GLU A 18 -4.78 -5.46 3.49
N ALA A 19 -4.38 -5.71 2.23
CA ALA A 19 -5.24 -5.50 1.07
C ALA A 19 -6.54 -6.30 1.15
N LYS A 20 -6.44 -7.59 1.53
CA LYS A 20 -7.58 -8.46 1.75
C LYS A 20 -8.48 -7.95 2.87
N LYS A 21 -7.89 -7.46 3.97
CA LYS A 21 -8.66 -6.85 5.06
C LYS A 21 -9.45 -5.63 4.58
N GLY A 22 -8.81 -4.72 3.81
CA GLY A 22 -9.50 -3.57 3.22
C GLY A 22 -10.66 -3.98 2.32
N TYR A 23 -10.49 -5.01 1.50
CA TYR A 23 -11.57 -5.58 0.69
C TYR A 23 -12.71 -6.17 1.53
N ASP A 24 -12.40 -6.94 2.58
CA ASP A 24 -13.38 -7.55 3.47
C ASP A 24 -14.18 -6.49 4.26
N GLU A 25 -13.60 -5.30 4.46
CA GLU A 25 -14.26 -4.11 5.02
C GLU A 25 -15.08 -3.32 3.97
N GLY A 26 -15.12 -3.79 2.72
CA GLY A 26 -15.82 -3.15 1.60
C GLY A 26 -15.04 -2.04 0.89
N GLY A 27 -13.78 -1.84 1.28
CA GLY A 27 -12.86 -0.83 0.78
C GLY A 27 -12.03 -1.28 -0.44
N ILE A 28 -11.11 -0.42 -0.86
CA ILE A 28 -10.21 -0.67 -1.99
C ILE A 28 -9.11 -1.66 -1.57
N PRO A 29 -8.86 -2.74 -2.32
CA PRO A 29 -7.97 -3.83 -1.92
C PRO A 29 -6.49 -3.49 -2.14
N ILE A 30 -6.00 -2.42 -1.50
CA ILE A 30 -4.59 -2.05 -1.53
C ILE A 30 -4.08 -2.06 -0.10
N GLY A 31 -2.95 -2.74 0.12
CA GLY A 31 -2.30 -2.88 1.42
C GLY A 31 -0.83 -2.53 1.33
N ALA A 32 -0.28 -2.04 2.44
CA ALA A 32 1.11 -1.63 2.53
C ALA A 32 1.72 -1.90 3.91
N VAL A 33 3.03 -2.11 3.93
CA VAL A 33 3.83 -2.27 5.16
C VAL A 33 5.16 -1.53 5.02
N LEU A 34 5.48 -0.72 6.04
CA LEU A 34 6.75 -0.02 6.20
C LEU A 34 7.67 -0.82 7.13
N VAL A 35 8.87 -1.11 6.66
CA VAL A 35 9.82 -2.00 7.35
C VAL A 35 11.16 -1.30 7.53
N SER A 36 11.76 -1.46 8.70
CA SER A 36 13.09 -0.93 9.00
C SER A 36 14.20 -1.74 8.32
N PRO A 37 15.43 -1.19 8.20
CA PRO A 37 16.58 -1.96 7.70
C PRO A 37 16.90 -3.22 8.50
N THR A 38 16.42 -3.32 9.75
CA THR A 38 16.61 -4.49 10.62
C THR A 38 15.47 -5.51 10.49
N GLY A 39 14.51 -5.30 9.58
CA GLY A 39 13.34 -6.16 9.39
C GLY A 39 12.19 -5.90 10.37
N GLU A 40 12.24 -4.83 11.16
CA GLU A 40 11.15 -4.47 12.07
C GLU A 40 10.00 -3.82 11.30
N ILE A 41 8.77 -4.30 11.49
CA ILE A 41 7.58 -3.64 10.94
C ILE A 41 7.33 -2.37 11.74
N LEU A 42 7.54 -1.22 11.09
CA LEU A 42 7.32 0.09 11.68
C LEU A 42 5.84 0.45 11.64
N GLY A 43 5.12 0.06 10.57
CA GLY A 43 3.68 0.25 10.45
C GLY A 43 3.12 -0.47 9.24
N GLN A 44 1.83 -0.77 9.28
CA GLN A 44 1.09 -1.41 8.18
C GLN A 44 -0.32 -0.84 8.11
N GLY A 45 -0.95 -1.00 6.95
CA GLY A 45 -2.33 -0.58 6.75
C GLY A 45 -2.80 -0.85 5.34
N HIS A 46 -4.07 -0.53 5.10
CA HIS A 46 -4.71 -0.65 3.80
C HIS A 46 -5.40 0.66 3.43
N ASN A 47 -5.92 0.73 2.20
CA ASN A 47 -6.64 1.90 1.74
C ASN A 47 -7.91 2.10 2.60
N LEU A 48 -8.04 3.29 3.20
CA LEU A 48 -9.15 3.69 4.08
C LEU A 48 -9.99 4.81 3.45
N ARG A 49 -9.96 4.97 2.13
CA ARG A 49 -10.78 5.96 1.41
C ARG A 49 -12.24 5.80 1.74
N ILE A 50 -12.76 4.59 1.64
CA ILE A 50 -14.17 4.29 1.82
C ILE A 50 -14.53 4.28 3.31
N GLN A 51 -13.73 3.56 4.11
CA GLN A 51 -13.96 3.35 5.53
C GLN A 51 -13.99 4.66 6.33
N ASN A 52 -13.17 5.64 5.93
CA ASN A 52 -13.04 6.92 6.63
C ASN A 52 -13.48 8.13 5.79
N SER A 53 -14.07 7.92 4.61
CA SER A 53 -14.38 9.00 3.65
C SER A 53 -13.18 9.93 3.41
N SER A 54 -11.99 9.34 3.25
CA SER A 54 -10.73 10.05 3.21
C SER A 54 -10.16 10.16 1.80
N PRO A 55 -9.79 11.36 1.32
CA PRO A 55 -9.17 11.53 0.02
C PRO A 55 -7.67 11.23 0.02
N ILE A 56 -7.05 10.97 1.19
CA ILE A 56 -5.59 10.85 1.32
C ILE A 56 -5.13 9.54 1.96
N LEU A 57 -6.02 8.78 2.59
CA LEU A 57 -5.64 7.54 3.28
C LEU A 57 -5.55 6.36 2.30
N HIS A 58 -4.64 6.48 1.34
CA HIS A 58 -4.14 5.34 0.57
C HIS A 58 -3.36 4.40 1.49
N ALA A 59 -3.12 3.17 1.05
CA ALA A 59 -2.49 2.15 1.88
C ALA A 59 -1.13 2.58 2.46
N GLU A 60 -0.29 3.21 1.64
CA GLU A 60 1.04 3.68 2.03
C GLU A 60 0.96 4.79 3.09
N ILE A 61 -0.02 5.69 2.95
CA ILE A 61 -0.27 6.75 3.92
C ILE A 61 -0.86 6.18 5.20
N SER A 62 -1.74 5.19 5.11
CA SER A 62 -2.25 4.47 6.28
C SER A 62 -1.12 3.75 7.03
N ALA A 63 -0.19 3.10 6.32
CA ALA A 63 0.96 2.45 6.94
C ALA A 63 1.87 3.45 7.66
N LEU A 64 2.13 4.61 7.05
CA LEU A 64 2.85 5.72 7.69
C LEU A 64 2.11 6.25 8.93
N GLN A 65 0.78 6.39 8.85
CA GLN A 65 -0.03 6.85 9.97
C GLN A 65 0.02 5.86 11.14
N THR A 66 -0.07 4.56 10.88
CA THR A 66 0.07 3.49 11.88
C THR A 66 1.48 3.47 12.49
N ALA A 67 2.51 3.75 11.69
CA ALA A 67 3.89 3.85 12.21
C ALA A 67 4.09 5.01 13.18
N GLY A 68 3.20 6.00 13.14
CA GLY A 68 3.24 7.15 14.03
C GLY A 68 4.47 8.03 13.81
N ARG A 69 4.81 8.82 14.82
CA ARG A 69 5.92 9.78 14.71
C ARG A 69 7.25 9.09 15.01
N LEU A 70 8.02 8.82 13.95
CA LEU A 70 9.41 8.39 14.04
C LEU A 70 10.39 9.57 13.87
N THR A 71 11.65 9.36 14.22
CA THR A 71 12.71 10.34 13.94
C THR A 71 13.01 10.38 12.43
N ALA A 72 13.53 11.50 11.93
CA ALA A 72 13.89 11.61 10.50
C ALA A 72 14.91 10.53 10.05
N SER A 73 15.81 10.11 10.93
CA SER A 73 16.76 9.02 10.66
C SER A 73 16.10 7.65 10.62
N SER A 74 14.99 7.45 11.33
CA SER A 74 14.27 6.17 11.36
C SER A 74 13.60 5.82 10.03
N TYR A 75 13.29 6.83 9.20
CA TYR A 75 12.73 6.62 7.87
C TYR A 75 13.77 6.35 6.78
N LYS A 76 15.05 6.58 7.06
CA LYS A 76 16.10 6.36 6.06
C LYS A 76 16.32 4.87 5.86
N ASN A 77 16.43 4.45 4.60
CA ASN A 77 16.68 3.07 4.21
C ASN A 77 15.58 2.09 4.69
N THR A 78 14.40 2.60 5.05
CA THR A 78 13.24 1.75 5.26
C THR A 78 12.71 1.29 3.91
N THR A 79 11.96 0.19 3.91
CA THR A 79 11.30 -0.32 2.72
C THR A 79 9.80 -0.30 2.90
N MET A 80 9.09 0.35 1.98
CA MET A 80 7.65 0.27 1.84
C MET A 80 7.32 -0.84 0.85
N TYR A 81 6.62 -1.88 1.31
CA TYR A 81 5.99 -2.86 0.43
C TYR A 81 4.54 -2.47 0.22
N THR A 82 4.07 -2.43 -1.03
CA THR A 82 2.68 -2.09 -1.35
C THR A 82 2.12 -2.99 -2.45
N THR A 83 0.88 -3.45 -2.33
CA THR A 83 0.28 -4.41 -3.29
C THR A 83 -0.03 -3.80 -4.64
N LEU A 84 -0.27 -2.50 -4.65
CA LEU A 84 -0.41 -1.70 -5.84
C LEU A 84 -0.03 -0.27 -5.45
N SER A 85 0.54 0.46 -6.39
CA SER A 85 0.78 1.88 -6.21
C SER A 85 0.22 2.63 -7.40
N PRO A 86 -1.02 3.10 -7.29
CA PRO A 86 -1.63 3.84 -8.37
C PRO A 86 -1.35 5.35 -8.30
N CYS A 87 -0.60 5.85 -7.31
CA CYS A 87 -0.51 7.29 -7.06
C CYS A 87 0.92 7.80 -6.77
N ARG A 88 1.09 9.12 -6.82
CA ARG A 88 2.37 9.83 -6.57
C ARG A 88 2.90 9.73 -5.13
N SER A 89 2.24 8.96 -4.25
CA SER A 89 2.73 8.71 -2.89
C SER A 89 4.10 8.02 -2.89
N GLU A 90 4.38 7.19 -3.90
CA GLU A 90 5.71 6.62 -4.14
C GLU A 90 6.80 7.67 -4.29
N ASP A 91 6.57 8.68 -5.12
CA ASP A 91 7.56 9.73 -5.38
C ASP A 91 7.93 10.44 -4.08
N LEU A 92 6.94 10.70 -3.23
CA LEU A 92 7.14 11.31 -1.92
C LEU A 92 7.97 10.43 -0.97
N LEU A 93 7.70 9.12 -0.95
CA LEU A 93 8.45 8.15 -0.15
C LEU A 93 9.90 8.07 -0.61
N ARG A 94 10.12 7.93 -1.92
CA ARG A 94 11.46 7.85 -2.53
C ARG A 94 12.28 9.12 -2.27
N VAL A 95 11.67 10.31 -2.38
CA VAL A 95 12.34 11.59 -2.04
C VAL A 95 12.75 11.66 -0.57
N ARG A 96 12.06 10.96 0.33
CA ARG A 96 12.42 10.88 1.76
C ARG A 96 13.42 9.78 2.10
N GLY A 97 13.93 9.06 1.10
CA GLY A 97 14.90 7.98 1.28
C GLY A 97 14.27 6.67 1.76
N VAL A 98 12.99 6.45 1.47
CA VAL A 98 12.28 5.18 1.64
C VAL A 98 12.35 4.43 0.32
N ASP A 99 12.84 3.19 0.34
CA ASP A 99 12.76 2.29 -0.80
C ASP A 99 11.32 1.82 -0.96
N VAL A 100 10.79 1.80 -2.19
CA VAL A 100 9.45 1.28 -2.44
C VAL A 100 9.50 0.05 -3.35
N VAL A 101 8.89 -1.02 -2.87
CA VAL A 101 8.75 -2.31 -3.53
C VAL A 101 7.26 -2.55 -3.77
N VAL A 102 6.86 -2.58 -5.04
CA VAL A 102 5.50 -2.98 -5.43
C VAL A 102 5.44 -4.50 -5.48
N VAL A 103 4.48 -5.09 -4.78
CA VAL A 103 4.29 -6.54 -4.74
C VAL A 103 3.74 -7.00 -6.08
N ASP A 104 4.50 -7.83 -6.79
CA ASP A 104 4.06 -8.43 -8.04
C ASP A 104 3.43 -9.80 -7.81
N ASP A 105 2.30 -9.83 -7.09
CA ASP A 105 1.61 -11.05 -6.65
C ASP A 105 0.29 -11.26 -7.40
N GLU A 106 0.02 -12.51 -7.78
CA GLU A 106 -1.17 -12.90 -8.53
C GLU A 106 -2.45 -12.66 -7.71
N GLY A 107 -2.44 -12.99 -6.42
CA GLY A 107 -3.59 -12.76 -5.54
C GLY A 107 -3.94 -11.28 -5.38
N CYS A 108 -2.93 -10.40 -5.33
CA CYS A 108 -3.13 -8.95 -5.33
C CYS A 108 -3.83 -8.48 -6.60
N ARG A 109 -3.37 -8.96 -7.77
CA ARG A 109 -3.96 -8.60 -9.07
C ARG A 109 -5.40 -9.09 -9.18
N GLU A 110 -5.68 -10.35 -8.85
CA GLU A 110 -7.02 -10.91 -8.91
C GLU A 110 -8.02 -10.15 -8.02
N LEU A 111 -7.59 -9.79 -6.80
CA LEU A 111 -8.41 -9.04 -5.86
C LEU A 111 -8.70 -7.64 -6.40
N MET A 112 -7.69 -6.97 -6.96
CA MET A 112 -7.84 -5.65 -7.57
C MET A 112 -8.75 -5.70 -8.81
N GLU A 113 -8.53 -6.63 -9.74
CA GLU A 113 -9.36 -6.82 -10.94
C GLU A 113 -10.82 -7.07 -10.57
N ARG A 114 -11.06 -7.84 -9.52
CA ARG A 114 -12.40 -8.05 -8.99
C ARG A 114 -13.02 -6.75 -8.48
N PHE A 115 -12.29 -5.97 -7.69
CA PHE A 115 -12.78 -4.70 -7.18
C PHE A 115 -13.09 -3.70 -8.30
N VAL A 116 -12.19 -3.52 -9.27
CA VAL A 116 -12.41 -2.62 -10.42
C VAL A 116 -13.67 -3.02 -11.21
N ARG A 117 -13.89 -4.32 -11.39
CA ARG A 117 -15.10 -4.82 -12.08
C ARG A 117 -16.37 -4.59 -11.27
N GLU A 118 -16.32 -4.78 -9.96
CA GLU A 118 -17.49 -4.64 -9.08
C GLU A 118 -17.82 -3.18 -8.77
N LYS A 119 -16.81 -2.30 -8.73
CA LYS A 119 -16.90 -0.93 -8.24
C LYS A 119 -16.00 0.07 -9.02
N PRO A 120 -16.21 0.25 -10.33
CA PRO A 120 -15.35 1.09 -11.17
C PRO A 120 -15.32 2.56 -10.73
N GLY A 121 -16.45 3.13 -10.29
CA GLY A 121 -16.50 4.52 -9.82
C GLY A 121 -15.70 4.77 -8.54
N GLU A 122 -15.78 3.87 -7.56
CA GLU A 122 -14.97 3.97 -6.33
C GLU A 122 -13.46 3.88 -6.62
N TRP A 123 -13.08 3.09 -7.64
CA TRP A 123 -11.72 3.05 -8.13
C TRP A 123 -11.29 4.36 -8.80
N GLY A 124 -12.11 4.89 -9.72
CA GLY A 124 -11.86 6.17 -10.38
C GLY A 124 -11.65 7.31 -9.37
N GLU A 125 -12.49 7.38 -8.33
CA GLU A 125 -12.35 8.36 -7.25
C GLU A 125 -11.01 8.25 -6.49
N ASP A 126 -10.45 7.05 -6.35
CA ASP A 126 -9.19 6.82 -5.64
C ASP A 126 -7.97 7.31 -6.42
N ILE A 127 -8.00 7.11 -7.72
CA ILE A 127 -6.92 7.54 -8.62
C ILE A 127 -7.11 8.95 -9.17
N GLY A 128 -8.26 9.58 -8.88
CA GLY A 128 -8.59 10.93 -9.32
C GLY A 128 -8.98 11.00 -10.80
N GLU A 129 -9.57 9.94 -11.33
CA GLU A 129 -10.09 9.85 -12.71
C GLU A 129 -11.63 9.78 -12.69
N GLU A 130 -12.28 10.43 -13.66
CA GLU A 130 -13.74 10.28 -13.86
C GLU A 130 -14.03 8.99 -14.66
N GLU A 131 -15.16 8.33 -14.42
CA GLU A 131 -15.57 7.15 -15.19
C GLU A 131 -15.59 7.46 -16.71
N GLY A 132 -14.73 6.79 -17.48
CA GLY A 132 -14.84 6.69 -18.94
C GLY A 132 -14.25 7.84 -19.76
N HIS A 133 -12.93 7.99 -19.77
CA HIS A 133 -12.20 8.67 -20.86
C HIS A 133 -11.05 7.82 -21.39
#